data_AF-A0A2E4R5A1-F1
#
_entry.id   AF-A0A2E4R5A1-F1
#
_cell.length_a   1.000
_cell.length_b   1.000
_cell.length_c   1.000
_cell.angle_alpha   90.00
_cell.angle_beta   90.00
_cell.angle_gamma   90.00
#
_symmetry.space_group_name_H-M   'P 1'
#
loop_
_entity.id
_entity.type
_entity.pdbx_description
1 polymer ?
#
loop_
_entity_poly.entity_id
_entity_poly.type
_entity_poly.pdbx_seq_one_letter_code
_entity_poly.pdbx_strand_id
1 'polypeptide(L)' 'MSWNSAADFFAMGGYGLYVWGSVGVTVAALILELFVLGQRRKSALSRIKRASTTERNDDNEKQT' A
#
# COMPACT_ATOMS: atom_id res chain seq x y z
N MET A 1 -10.16 -29.61 -26.20
CA MET A 1 -9.63 -30.27 -24.99
C MET A 1 -9.16 -29.19 -24.04
N SER A 2 -9.84 -29.11 -22.91
CA SER A 2 -9.77 -28.03 -21.93
C SER A 2 -8.33 -27.85 -21.44
N TRP A 3 -7.83 -26.61 -21.51
CA TRP A 3 -6.61 -26.14 -20.85
C TRP A 3 -6.76 -26.38 -19.34
N ASN A 4 -6.39 -27.57 -18.89
CA ASN A 4 -6.65 -28.05 -17.54
C ASN A 4 -5.35 -28.17 -16.77
N SER A 5 -4.64 -27.04 -16.59
CA SER A 5 -4.05 -26.72 -15.29
C SER A 5 -3.00 -25.61 -15.39
N ALA A 6 -3.29 -24.47 -14.77
CA ALA A 6 -2.22 -23.63 -14.22
C ALA A 6 -1.30 -24.45 -13.28
N ALA A 7 -1.84 -25.53 -12.68
CA ALA A 7 -1.08 -26.53 -11.94
C ALA A 7 -0.08 -27.36 -12.78
N ASP A 8 -0.30 -27.59 -14.09
CA ASP A 8 0.64 -28.29 -14.98
C ASP A 8 1.83 -27.39 -15.35
N PHE A 9 1.59 -26.08 -15.47
CA PHE A 9 2.64 -25.07 -15.62
C PHE A 9 3.49 -24.88 -14.35
N PHE A 10 2.88 -25.04 -13.18
CA PHE A 10 3.60 -25.12 -11.90
C PHE A 10 4.36 -26.44 -11.75
N ALA A 11 3.81 -27.54 -12.26
CA ALA A 11 4.37 -28.88 -12.15
C ALA A 11 5.42 -29.21 -13.22
N MET A 12 5.55 -28.42 -14.29
CA MET A 12 6.67 -28.45 -15.26
C MET A 12 7.99 -27.90 -14.65
N GLY A 13 8.42 -28.54 -13.56
CA GLY A 13 9.80 -28.95 -13.27
C GLY A 13 10.94 -27.94 -13.15
N GLY A 14 10.78 -26.64 -13.42
CA GLY A 14 11.91 -25.71 -13.27
C GLY A 14 11.69 -24.25 -13.66
N TYR A 15 10.72 -23.92 -14.52
CA TYR A 15 10.52 -22.53 -14.99
C TYR A 15 9.43 -21.75 -14.24
N GLY A 16 8.46 -22.44 -13.62
CA GLY A 16 7.39 -21.80 -12.86
C GLY A 16 7.92 -20.95 -11.70
N LEU A 17 8.96 -21.41 -11.01
CA LEU A 17 9.61 -20.67 -9.91
C LEU A 17 10.19 -19.32 -10.33
N TYR A 18 10.69 -19.18 -11.57
CA TYR A 18 11.22 -17.90 -12.07
C TYR A 18 10.11 -16.90 -12.40
N VAL A 19 9.01 -17.37 -13.01
CA VAL A 19 7.84 -16.55 -13.33
C VAL A 19 7.17 -16.08 -12.03
N TRP A 20 6.91 -17.01 -11.12
CA TRP A 20 6.32 -16.70 -9.82
C TRP A 20 7.25 -15.90 -8.91
N GLY A 21 8.56 -16.10 -9.00
CA GLY A 21 9.56 -15.25 -8.34
C GLY A 21 9.50 -13.81 -8.84
N SER A 22 9.50 -13.60 -10.16
CA SER A 22 9.47 -12.24 -10.75
C SER A 22 8.12 -11.55 -10.54
N VAL A 23 7.01 -12.27 -10.69
CA VAL A 23 5.66 -11.78 -10.39
C VAL A 23 5.55 -11.46 -8.89
N GLY A 24 6.05 -12.34 -8.03
CA GLY A 24 6.09 -12.13 -6.58
C GLY A 24 6.90 -10.89 -6.19
N VAL A 25 8.08 -10.69 -6.78
CA VAL A 25 8.91 -9.48 -6.57
C VAL A 25 8.18 -8.23 -7.06
N THR A 26 7.51 -8.30 -8.20
CA THR A 26 6.75 -7.15 -8.75
C THR A 26 5.57 -6.79 -7.83
N VAL A 27 4.79 -7.79 -7.40
CA VAL A 27 3.68 -7.59 -6.46
C VAL A 27 4.18 -7.08 -5.11
N ALA A 28 5.31 -7.60 -4.62
CA ALA A 28 5.93 -7.11 -3.39
C ALA A 28 6.34 -5.64 -3.49
N ALA A 29 6.97 -5.24 -4.62
CA ALA A 29 7.33 -3.85 -4.87
C ALA A 29 6.09 -2.94 -4.91
N LEU A 30 5.02 -3.36 -5.58
CA LEU A 30 3.75 -2.62 -5.63
C LEU A 30 3.12 -2.47 -4.23
N ILE A 31 3.10 -3.53 -3.42
CA ILE A 31 2.59 -3.47 -2.04
C ILE A 31 3.42 -2.49 -1.21
N LEU A 32 4.74 -2.51 -1.37
CA LEU A 32 5.66 -1.63 -0.64
C LEU A 32 5.45 -0.17 -1.03
N GLU A 33 5.30 0.12 -2.32
CA GLU A 33 4.94 1.43 -2.87
C GLU A 33 3.60 1.92 -2.27
N LEU A 34 2.56 1.07 -2.30
CA LEU A 34 1.23 1.39 -1.77
C LEU A 34 1.26 1.62 -0.25
N PHE A 35 2.06 0.84 0.48
CA PHE A 35 2.22 0.99 1.91
C PHE A 35 2.87 2.34 2.27
N VAL A 36 3.97 2.68 1.59
CA VAL A 36 4.66 3.97 1.77
C VAL A 36 3.74 5.12 1.37
N LEU A 37 3.01 4.99 0.27
CA LEU A 37 2.06 6.01 -0.19
C LEU A 37 0.88 6.19 0.79
N GLY A 38 0.35 5.10 1.33
CA GLY A 38 -0.69 5.12 2.35
C GLY A 38 -0.20 5.76 3.66
N GLN A 39 1.05 5.50 4.04
CA GLN A 39 1.66 6.11 5.22
C GLN A 39 1.84 7.62 5.03
N ARG A 40 2.28 8.07 3.85
CA ARG A 40 2.35 9.50 3.50
C ARG A 40 0.98 10.18 3.55
N ARG A 41 -0.08 9.52 3.08
CA ARG A 41 -1.45 10.04 3.20
C ARG A 41 -1.89 10.22 4.65
N LYS A 42 -1.58 9.25 5.52
CA LYS A 42 -1.84 9.40 6.97
C LYS A 42 -1.05 10.56 7.59
N SER A 43 0.21 10.73 7.21
CA SER A 43 1.01 11.87 7.66
C SER A 43 0.43 13.22 7.22
N ALA A 44 -0.04 13.34 5.97
CA ALA A 44 -0.67 14.58 5.48
C ALA A 44 -1.96 14.92 6.25
N LEU A 45 -2.84 13.93 6.49
CA LEU A 45 -4.07 14.13 7.27
C LEU A 45 -3.78 14.49 8.73
N SER A 46 -2.73 13.90 9.32
CA SER A 46 -2.33 14.23 10.70
C SER A 46 -1.84 15.68 10.87
N ARG A 47 -1.28 16.29 9.80
CA ARG A 47 -0.87 17.70 9.81
C ARG A 47 -2.06 18.64 9.78
N ILE A 48 -3.10 18.32 9.00
CA ILE A 48 -4.33 19.12 8.94
C ILE A 48 -5.06 19.06 10.29
N LYS A 49 -5.15 17.86 10.90
CA LYS A 49 -5.81 17.70 12.20
C LYS A 49 -5.13 18.53 13.32
N ARG A 50 -3.80 18.69 13.26
CA ARG A 50 -3.06 19.53 14.21
C ARG A 50 -3.30 21.02 13.98
N ALA A 51 -3.39 21.48 12.73
CA ALA A 51 -3.71 22.88 12.44
C ALA A 51 -5.10 23.28 12.97
N SER A 52 -6.11 22.43 12.79
CA SER A 52 -7.47 22.71 13.27
C SER A 52 -7.63 22.76 14.79
N THR A 53 -6.76 22.11 15.56
CA THR A 53 -6.84 22.14 17.02
C THR A 53 -6.23 23.41 17.60
N THR A 54 -5.22 23.99 16.94
CA THR A 54 -4.60 25.24 17.39
C THR A 54 -5.48 26.45 17.09
N GLU A 55 -6.14 26.52 15.93
CA GLU A 55 -7.07 27.62 15.61
C GLU A 55 -8.28 27.66 16.56
N ARG A 56 -8.82 26.51 16.98
CA ARG A 56 -10.01 26.48 17.84
C ARG A 56 -9.77 26.97 19.28
N ASN A 57 -8.52 26.94 19.75
CA ASN A 57 -8.19 27.41 21.11
C ASN A 57 -7.89 28.92 21.13
N ASP A 58 -7.30 29.44 20.05
CA ASP A 58 -6.97 30.87 19.91
C ASP A 58 -8.23 31.74 19.74
N ASP A 59 -9.29 31.19 19.14
CA ASP A 59 -10.62 31.84 19.08
C ASP A 59 -11.37 31.81 20.43
N ASN A 60 -11.11 30.79 21.25
CA ASN A 60 -11.73 30.65 22.57
C ASN A 60 -11.07 31.57 23.62
N GLU A 61 -9.74 31.77 23.55
CA GLU A 61 -9.03 32.73 24.41
C GLU A 61 -9.32 34.20 24.05
N LYS A 62 -9.68 34.52 22.81
CA LYS A 62 -10.06 35.90 22.42
C LYS A 62 -11.48 36.29 22.81
N GLN A 63 -12.28 35.33 23.27
CA GLN A 63 -13.68 35.53 23.64
C GLN A 63 -13.93 35.60 25.17
N THR A 64 -12.92 35.32 25.99
CA THR A 64 -12.93 35.49 27.46
C THR A 64 -12.23 36.78 27.88
#